data_AF-A0A7H9AZE0-F1
#
_entry.id   AF-A0A7H9AZE0-F1
#
_cell.length_a   1.000
_cell.length_b   1.000
_cell.length_c   1.000
_cell.angle_alpha   90.00
_cell.angle_beta   90.00
_cell.angle_gamma   90.00
#
_symmetry.space_group_name_H-M   'P 1'
#
loop_
_entity.id
_entity.type
_entity.pdbx_description
1 polymer ?
#
loop_
_entity_poly.entity_id
_entity_poly.type
_entity_poly.pdbx_seq_one_letter_code
_entity_poly.pdbx_strand_id
1 'polypeptide(L)'
;MASKKVKAVQVKGEEAEQLIEEYLVAQYRPFAINDIIQNLHNKVSKTGAQKALESLEAQERIITKTFGKVVIYACKEQELAVAEDIDMEKYTLQFLSELRSELNEVEKDKNAVMEAWHKCLKEPSNEELVRIIKNNEETTKTLEKELQALEAKWDPANEEAINQMVQTGDFLGKELRKRSRYLKRLISLIKDTIRPTNMTELLESIGCEYRS
;
A
#
# COMPACT_ATOMS: atom_id res chain seq x y z
N MET A 1 6.17 14.25 -5.31
CA MET A 1 6.91 14.15 -6.59
C MET A 1 6.35 12.98 -7.37
N ALA A 2 5.72 13.23 -8.52
CA ALA A 2 5.15 12.17 -9.35
C ALA A 2 6.27 11.40 -10.06
N SER A 3 6.44 10.13 -9.70
CA SER A 3 7.41 9.25 -10.36
C SER A 3 6.98 9.03 -11.81
N LYS A 4 7.71 9.66 -12.74
CA LYS A 4 7.58 9.46 -14.18
C LYS A 4 7.97 8.00 -14.46
N LYS A 5 6.97 7.11 -14.64
CA LYS A 5 7.21 5.76 -15.17
C LYS A 5 7.94 5.92 -16.50
N VAL A 6 9.22 5.53 -16.53
CA VAL A 6 10.00 5.40 -17.76
C VAL A 6 9.26 4.42 -18.65
N LYS A 7 8.68 4.91 -19.76
CA LYS A 7 8.00 4.07 -20.73
C LYS A 7 9.06 3.17 -21.37
N ALA A 8 8.90 1.86 -21.22
CA ALA A 8 9.73 0.88 -21.90
C ALA A 8 9.75 1.17 -23.41
N VAL A 9 10.92 1.03 -24.03
CA VAL A 9 11.10 1.17 -25.49
C VAL A 9 10.20 0.14 -26.17
N GLN A 10 9.29 0.61 -27.01
CA GLN A 10 8.35 -0.26 -27.72
C GLN A 10 8.99 -0.80 -28.99
N VAL A 11 8.99 -2.12 -29.11
CA VAL A 11 9.46 -2.87 -30.29
C VAL A 11 8.48 -2.67 -31.44
N LYS A 12 8.97 -2.59 -32.68
CA LYS A 12 8.18 -2.28 -33.88
C LYS A 12 8.57 -3.17 -35.06
N GLY A 13 7.65 -3.36 -36.01
CA GLY A 13 7.92 -4.07 -37.26
C GLY A 13 8.18 -5.56 -37.04
N GLU A 14 9.12 -6.12 -37.79
CA GLU A 14 9.47 -7.56 -37.76
C GLU A 14 9.89 -8.05 -36.37
N GLU A 15 10.57 -7.21 -35.58
CA GLU A 15 10.95 -7.55 -34.21
C GLU A 15 9.71 -7.76 -33.31
N ALA A 16 8.60 -7.06 -33.58
CA ALA A 16 7.36 -7.24 -32.84
C ALA A 16 6.62 -8.52 -33.26
N GLU A 17 6.72 -8.91 -34.54
CA GLU A 17 6.17 -10.18 -35.05
C GLU A 17 6.89 -11.37 -34.42
N GLN A 18 8.22 -11.38 -34.49
CA GLN A 18 9.05 -12.43 -33.89
C GLN A 18 8.77 -12.59 -32.39
N LEU A 19 8.74 -11.48 -31.65
CA LEU A 19 8.49 -11.50 -30.20
C LEU A 19 7.11 -12.09 -29.85
N ILE A 20 6.08 -11.76 -30.63
CA ILE A 20 4.72 -12.26 -30.40
C ILE A 20 4.62 -13.75 -30.73
N GLU A 21 5.22 -14.17 -31.84
CA GLU A 21 5.22 -15.57 -32.25
C GLU A 21 6.00 -16.46 -31.28
N GLU A 22 7.21 -16.04 -30.88
CA GLU A 22 8.01 -16.71 -29.86
C GLU A 22 7.23 -16.86 -28.56
N TYR A 23 6.50 -15.81 -28.16
CA TYR A 23 5.66 -15.85 -26.97
C TYR A 23 4.51 -16.87 -27.12
N LEU A 24 3.82 -16.88 -28.26
CA LEU A 24 2.73 -17.83 -28.51
C LEU A 24 3.23 -19.29 -28.56
N VAL A 25 4.39 -19.53 -29.17
CA VAL A 25 5.03 -20.85 -29.22
C VAL A 25 5.47 -21.30 -27.83
N ALA A 26 6.14 -20.43 -27.06
CA ALA A 26 6.63 -20.76 -25.74
C ALA A 26 5.50 -21.05 -24.73
N GLN A 27 4.38 -20.34 -24.84
CA GLN A 27 3.24 -20.55 -23.94
C GLN A 27 2.32 -21.69 -24.38
N TYR A 28 2.30 -22.02 -25.67
CA TYR A 28 1.46 -23.05 -26.28
C TYR A 28 -0.02 -23.00 -25.82
N ARG A 29 -0.56 -21.76 -25.71
CA ARG A 29 -1.91 -21.47 -25.20
C ARG A 29 -2.59 -20.39 -26.05
N PRO A 30 -3.92 -20.46 -26.21
CA PRO A 30 -4.70 -19.44 -26.91
C PRO A 30 -4.85 -18.17 -26.07
N PHE A 31 -4.61 -17.00 -26.67
CA PHE A 31 -4.73 -15.69 -26.01
C PHE A 31 -5.47 -14.67 -26.87
N ALA A 32 -6.13 -13.69 -26.22
CA ALA A 32 -6.61 -12.50 -26.92
C ALA A 32 -5.49 -11.46 -27.07
N ILE A 33 -5.62 -10.54 -28.03
CA ILE A 33 -4.64 -9.48 -28.28
C ILE A 33 -4.28 -8.66 -27.03
N ASN A 34 -5.26 -8.34 -26.18
CA ASN A 34 -5.02 -7.56 -24.96
C ASN A 34 -4.17 -8.34 -23.95
N ASP A 35 -4.38 -9.65 -23.85
CA ASP A 35 -3.63 -10.52 -22.93
C ASP A 35 -2.17 -10.66 -23.39
N ILE A 36 -1.95 -10.81 -24.70
CA ILE A 36 -0.61 -10.86 -25.29
C ILE A 36 0.17 -9.58 -24.96
N ILE A 37 -0.43 -8.41 -25.14
CA ILE A 37 0.21 -7.12 -24.84
C ILE A 37 0.55 -7.00 -23.35
N GLN A 38 -0.35 -7.45 -22.47
CA GLN A 38 -0.14 -7.41 -21.02
C GLN A 38 0.97 -8.37 -20.59
N ASN A 39 0.98 -9.61 -21.11
CA ASN A 39 1.98 -10.62 -20.80
C ASN A 39 3.36 -10.26 -21.35
N LEU A 40 3.42 -9.52 -22.47
CA LEU A 40 4.64 -8.91 -22.98
C LEU A 40 5.00 -7.59 -22.28
N HIS A 41 4.34 -7.24 -21.17
CA HIS A 41 4.58 -6.03 -20.37
C HIS A 41 4.56 -4.72 -21.18
N ASN A 42 3.69 -4.63 -22.19
CA ASN A 42 3.59 -3.50 -23.12
C ASN A 42 4.88 -3.22 -23.91
N LYS A 43 5.75 -4.22 -24.12
CA LYS A 43 6.90 -4.14 -25.03
C LYS A 43 6.47 -3.90 -26.48
N VAL A 44 5.26 -4.31 -26.86
CA VAL A 44 4.65 -4.00 -28.15
C VAL A 44 3.46 -3.08 -27.94
N SER A 45 3.31 -2.04 -28.77
CA SER A 45 2.15 -1.16 -28.72
C SER A 45 0.88 -1.88 -29.20
N LYS A 46 -0.31 -1.43 -28.78
CA LYS A 46 -1.57 -2.07 -29.19
C LYS A 46 -1.75 -2.11 -30.71
N THR A 47 -1.42 -1.02 -31.38
CA THR A 47 -1.46 -0.93 -32.85
C THR A 47 -0.38 -1.78 -33.52
N GLY A 48 0.81 -1.86 -32.92
CA GLY A 48 1.90 -2.73 -33.38
C GLY A 48 1.56 -4.21 -33.26
N ALA A 49 0.99 -4.62 -32.13
CA ALA A 49 0.58 -6.00 -31.88
C ALA A 49 -0.55 -6.44 -32.83
N GLN A 50 -1.50 -5.55 -33.09
CA GLN A 50 -2.57 -5.83 -34.05
C GLN A 50 -2.01 -6.08 -35.46
N LYS A 51 -1.14 -5.18 -35.95
CA LYS A 51 -0.49 -5.35 -37.27
C LYS A 51 0.38 -6.59 -37.33
N ALA A 52 1.14 -6.86 -36.27
CA ALA A 52 2.01 -8.04 -36.21
C ALA A 52 1.21 -9.34 -36.22
N LEU A 53 0.10 -9.41 -35.47
CA LEU A 53 -0.79 -10.57 -35.47
C LEU A 53 -1.49 -10.77 -36.81
N GLU A 54 -1.95 -9.70 -37.46
CA GLU A 54 -2.53 -9.75 -38.81
C GLU A 54 -1.49 -10.25 -39.84
N SER A 55 -0.23 -9.79 -39.73
CA SER A 55 0.89 -10.24 -40.58
C SER A 55 1.24 -11.71 -40.35
N LEU A 56 1.36 -12.13 -39.09
CA LEU A 56 1.63 -13.53 -38.71
C LEU A 56 0.49 -14.47 -39.14
N GLU A 57 -0.76 -14.02 -39.07
CA GLU A 57 -1.92 -14.76 -39.59
C GLU A 57 -1.88 -14.88 -41.11
N ALA A 58 -1.55 -13.79 -41.82
CA ALA A 58 -1.41 -13.79 -43.28
C ALA A 58 -0.26 -14.67 -43.78
N GLN A 59 0.83 -14.77 -43.01
CA GLN A 59 1.94 -15.70 -43.26
C GLN A 59 1.63 -17.14 -42.83
N GLU A 60 0.43 -17.40 -42.30
CA GLU A 60 0.02 -18.66 -41.70
C GLU A 60 1.04 -19.18 -40.65
N ARG A 61 1.62 -18.31 -39.82
CA ARG A 61 2.55 -18.73 -38.76
C ARG A 61 1.83 -18.99 -37.44
N ILE A 62 0.66 -18.39 -37.27
CA ILE A 62 -0.23 -18.55 -36.13
C ILE A 62 -1.62 -18.98 -36.59
N ILE A 63 -2.41 -19.49 -35.65
CA ILE A 63 -3.82 -19.82 -35.85
C ILE A 63 -4.67 -18.76 -35.16
N THR A 64 -5.66 -18.24 -35.90
CA THR A 64 -6.59 -17.25 -35.38
C THR A 64 -8.02 -17.79 -35.43
N LYS A 65 -8.81 -17.51 -34.41
CA LYS A 65 -10.24 -17.82 -34.40
C LYS A 65 -11.06 -16.72 -33.73
N THR A 66 -12.11 -16.28 -34.42
CA THR A 66 -13.01 -15.24 -33.93
C THR A 66 -14.15 -15.84 -33.12
N PHE A 67 -14.34 -15.33 -31.90
CA PHE A 67 -15.42 -15.67 -30.99
C PHE A 67 -16.24 -14.41 -30.67
N GLY A 68 -17.31 -14.19 -31.43
CA GLY A 68 -18.14 -13.00 -31.31
C GLY A 68 -17.36 -11.72 -31.61
N LYS A 69 -17.07 -10.92 -30.57
CA LYS A 69 -16.31 -9.66 -30.69
C LYS A 69 -14.81 -9.82 -30.40
N VAL A 70 -14.37 -11.00 -29.94
CA VAL A 70 -13.00 -11.25 -29.51
C VAL A 70 -12.32 -12.16 -30.52
N VAL A 71 -11.08 -11.83 -30.87
CA VAL A 71 -10.23 -12.66 -31.72
C VAL A 71 -9.18 -13.32 -30.83
N ILE A 72 -9.06 -14.64 -30.95
CA ILE A 72 -8.14 -15.48 -30.20
C ILE A 72 -7.04 -15.96 -31.13
N TYR A 73 -5.80 -15.80 -30.70
CA TYR A 73 -4.58 -16.16 -31.42
C TYR A 73 -3.84 -17.26 -30.66
N ALA A 74 -3.34 -18.26 -31.37
CA ALA A 74 -2.56 -19.37 -30.84
C ALA A 74 -1.43 -19.72 -31.81
N CYS A 75 -0.37 -20.37 -31.33
CA CYS A 75 0.63 -20.97 -32.24
C CYS A 75 0.00 -22.13 -33.04
N LYS A 76 0.62 -22.47 -34.17
CA LYS A 76 0.28 -23.70 -34.88
C LYS A 76 0.59 -24.93 -34.03
N GLU A 77 -0.21 -25.98 -34.22
CA GLU A 77 0.03 -27.28 -33.60
C GLU A 77 1.37 -27.82 -34.10
N GLN A 78 2.22 -28.24 -33.17
CA GLN A 78 3.53 -28.80 -33.45
C GLN A 78 3.53 -30.25 -32.99
N GLU A 79 4.05 -31.15 -33.84
CA GLU A 79 4.37 -32.50 -33.40
C GLU A 79 5.51 -32.39 -32.37
N LEU A 80 5.15 -32.49 -31.10
CA LEU A 80 6.11 -32.53 -30.01
C LEU A 80 6.79 -33.89 -30.05
N ALA A 81 7.95 -33.96 -30.68
CA ALA A 81 8.82 -35.12 -30.57
C ALA A 81 9.37 -35.17 -29.15
N VAL A 82 9.16 -36.30 -28.46
CA VAL A 82 9.92 -36.61 -27.26
C VAL A 82 11.37 -36.79 -27.70
N ALA A 83 12.30 -36.07 -27.09
CA ALA A 83 13.71 -36.22 -27.41
C ALA A 83 14.14 -37.68 -27.15
N GLU A 84 14.98 -38.25 -28.02
CA GLU A 84 15.33 -39.68 -28.01
C GLU A 84 15.98 -40.15 -26.69
N ASP A 85 16.49 -39.22 -25.89
CA ASP A 85 17.12 -39.43 -24.59
C ASP A 85 16.14 -39.39 -23.41
N ILE A 86 14.87 -39.04 -23.64
CA ILE A 86 13.85 -38.93 -22.59
C ILE A 86 13.08 -40.24 -22.48
N ASP A 87 13.35 -40.95 -21.40
CA ASP A 87 12.61 -42.14 -21.00
C ASP A 87 11.28 -41.73 -20.34
N MET A 88 10.19 -41.76 -21.12
CA MET A 88 8.84 -41.42 -20.66
C MET A 88 8.36 -42.31 -19.52
N GLU A 89 8.90 -43.52 -19.36
CA GLU A 89 8.54 -44.43 -18.27
C GLU A 89 9.05 -43.93 -16.91
N LYS A 90 10.04 -43.02 -16.89
CA LYS A 90 10.52 -42.39 -15.65
C LYS A 90 9.61 -41.27 -15.17
N TYR A 91 8.93 -40.57 -16.08
CA TYR A 91 8.06 -39.43 -15.75
C TYR A 91 6.64 -39.86 -15.42
N THR A 92 6.51 -40.81 -14.49
CA THR A 92 5.22 -41.26 -14.00
C THR A 92 4.58 -40.24 -13.05
N LEU A 93 3.26 -40.36 -12.84
CA LEU A 93 2.55 -39.58 -11.82
C LEU A 93 3.15 -39.78 -10.42
N GLN A 94 3.69 -40.97 -10.15
CA GLN A 94 4.35 -41.30 -8.88
C GLN A 94 5.64 -40.50 -8.72
N PHE A 95 6.50 -40.50 -9.74
CA PHE A 95 7.74 -39.70 -9.74
C PHE A 95 7.45 -38.20 -9.59
N LEU A 96 6.42 -37.69 -10.27
CA LEU A 96 5.98 -36.29 -10.12
C LEU A 96 5.46 -35.99 -8.70
N SER A 97 4.79 -36.95 -8.05
CA SER A 97 4.33 -36.81 -6.68
C SER A 97 5.50 -36.78 -5.70
N GLU A 98 6.49 -37.65 -5.88
CA GLU A 98 7.72 -37.70 -5.08
C GLU A 98 8.50 -36.40 -5.21
N LEU A 99 8.74 -35.93 -6.43
CA LEU A 99 9.45 -34.67 -6.70
C LEU A 99 8.73 -33.46 -6.10
N ARG A 100 7.38 -33.46 -6.10
CA ARG A 100 6.59 -32.42 -5.40
C ARG A 100 6.75 -32.48 -3.88
N SER A 101 6.83 -33.68 -3.32
CA SER A 101 7.07 -33.87 -1.88
C SER A 101 8.44 -33.34 -1.50
N GLU A 102 9.48 -33.71 -2.25
CA GLU A 102 10.85 -33.22 -2.06
C GLU A 102 10.92 -31.69 -2.18
N LEU A 103 10.28 -31.11 -3.20
CA LEU A 103 10.23 -29.65 -3.36
C LEU A 103 9.57 -28.97 -2.15
N ASN A 104 8.48 -29.53 -1.63
CA ASN A 104 7.79 -29.01 -0.45
C ASN A 104 8.65 -29.13 0.82
N GLU A 105 9.45 -30.19 0.97
CA GLU A 105 10.40 -30.33 2.08
C GLU A 105 11.52 -29.29 2.00
N VAL A 106 12.14 -29.14 0.84
CA VAL A 106 13.18 -28.13 0.60
C VAL A 106 12.65 -26.71 0.82
N GLU A 107 11.42 -26.42 0.40
CA GLU A 107 10.80 -25.12 0.65
C GLU A 107 10.57 -24.85 2.13
N LYS A 108 10.15 -25.86 2.91
CA LYS A 108 10.01 -25.74 4.37
C LYS A 108 11.35 -25.45 5.03
N ASP A 109 12.40 -26.19 4.66
CA ASP A 109 13.74 -26.00 5.22
C ASP A 109 14.28 -24.60 4.88
N LYS A 110 14.12 -24.18 3.62
CA LYS A 110 14.49 -22.83 3.18
C LYS A 110 13.77 -21.76 4.02
N ASN A 111 12.47 -21.91 4.24
CA ASN A 111 11.70 -20.94 5.01
C ASN A 111 12.15 -20.91 6.48
N ALA A 112 12.41 -22.07 7.10
CA ALA A 112 12.90 -22.16 8.46
C ALA A 112 14.28 -21.47 8.62
N VAL A 113 15.21 -21.72 7.69
CA VAL A 113 16.53 -21.07 7.68
C VAL A 113 16.40 -19.56 7.45
N MET A 114 15.53 -19.14 6.54
CA MET A 114 15.29 -17.73 6.24
C MET A 114 14.70 -16.99 7.46
N GLU A 115 13.78 -17.61 8.19
CA GLU A 115 13.25 -17.07 9.45
C GLU A 115 14.33 -16.94 10.52
N ALA A 116 15.18 -17.96 10.69
CA ALA A 116 16.30 -17.92 11.62
C ALA A 116 17.29 -16.80 11.25
N TRP A 117 17.64 -16.68 9.97
CA TRP A 117 18.51 -15.64 9.46
C TRP A 117 17.93 -14.23 9.67
N HIS A 118 16.64 -14.03 9.38
CA HIS A 118 15.97 -12.75 9.63
C HIS A 118 15.89 -12.38 11.10
N LYS A 119 15.80 -13.35 12.02
CA LYS A 119 15.90 -13.09 13.46
C LYS A 119 17.29 -12.56 13.81
N CYS A 120 18.35 -13.23 13.35
CA CYS A 120 19.73 -12.78 13.58
C CYS A 120 20.02 -11.41 12.96
N LEU A 121 19.44 -11.08 11.79
CA LEU A 121 19.64 -9.76 11.17
C LEU A 121 18.92 -8.62 11.92
N LYS A 122 17.82 -8.93 12.63
CA LYS A 122 17.12 -7.94 13.46
C LYS A 122 17.82 -7.68 14.78
N GLU A 123 18.66 -8.60 15.22
CA GLU A 123 19.48 -8.41 16.40
C GLU A 123 20.61 -7.41 16.07
N PRO A 124 20.73 -6.30 16.80
CA PRO A 124 21.85 -5.39 16.62
C PRO A 124 23.16 -6.12 16.93
N SER A 125 24.25 -5.68 16.30
CA SER A 125 25.56 -6.28 16.55
C SER A 125 25.96 -6.18 18.02
N ASN A 126 26.85 -7.06 18.48
CA ASN A 126 27.34 -7.02 19.87
C ASN A 126 27.93 -5.65 20.24
N GLU A 127 28.61 -4.98 19.31
CA GLU A 127 29.16 -3.63 19.52
C GLU A 127 28.05 -2.57 19.66
N GLU A 128 27.00 -2.66 18.85
CA GLU A 128 25.84 -1.77 18.93
C GLU A 128 25.05 -2.02 20.22
N LEU A 129 24.87 -3.27 20.65
CA LEU A 129 24.26 -3.61 21.93
C LEU A 129 24.98 -2.94 23.10
N VAL A 130 26.31 -3.00 23.13
CA VAL A 130 27.11 -2.34 24.18
C VAL A 130 26.89 -0.83 24.16
N ARG A 131 26.82 -0.21 22.96
CA ARG A 131 26.54 1.23 22.83
C ARG A 131 25.13 1.58 23.30
N ILE A 132 24.12 0.79 22.94
CA ILE A 132 22.72 0.99 23.34
C ILE A 132 22.58 0.85 24.85
N ILE A 133 23.19 -0.17 25.46
CA ILE A 133 23.19 -0.36 26.91
C ILE A 133 23.79 0.86 27.60
N LYS A 134 24.97 1.30 27.16
CA LYS A 134 25.64 2.47 27.74
C LYS A 134 24.79 3.73 27.62
N ASN A 135 24.19 3.97 26.44
CA ASN A 135 23.32 5.12 26.22
C ASN A 135 22.07 5.06 27.12
N ASN A 136 21.46 3.90 27.26
CA ASN A 136 20.29 3.70 28.13
C ASN A 136 20.65 3.91 29.61
N GLU A 137 21.81 3.44 30.06
CA GLU A 137 22.28 3.70 31.42
C GLU A 137 22.52 5.19 31.67
N GLU A 138 23.08 5.90 30.69
CA GLU A 138 23.27 7.35 30.78
C GLU A 138 21.93 8.09 30.83
N THR A 139 20.96 7.72 29.99
CA THR A 139 19.62 8.34 29.99
C THR A 139 18.85 8.04 31.27
N THR A 140 18.93 6.81 31.80
CA THR A 140 18.35 6.47 33.10
C THR A 140 18.94 7.34 34.20
N LYS A 141 20.28 7.48 34.24
CA LYS A 141 20.94 8.35 35.23
C LYS A 141 20.54 9.81 35.11
N THR A 142 20.33 10.32 33.90
CA THR A 142 19.87 11.71 33.72
C THR A 142 18.42 11.88 34.17
N LEU A 143 17.54 10.94 33.80
CA LEU A 143 16.12 10.97 34.18
C LEU A 143 15.95 10.85 35.70
N GLU A 144 16.73 10.00 36.36
CA GLU A 144 16.73 9.87 37.83
C GLU A 144 17.14 11.20 38.50
N LYS A 145 18.16 11.89 37.98
CA LYS A 145 18.56 13.20 38.51
C LYS A 145 17.49 14.26 38.30
N GLU A 146 16.86 14.28 37.14
CA GLU A 146 15.76 15.21 36.83
C GLU A 146 14.56 14.94 37.73
N LEU A 147 14.20 13.67 37.92
CA LEU A 147 13.12 13.24 38.80
C LEU A 147 13.39 13.64 40.25
N GLN A 148 14.60 13.39 40.76
CA GLN A 148 15.01 13.85 42.10
C GLN A 148 14.93 15.38 42.24
N ALA A 149 15.34 16.13 41.21
CA ALA A 149 15.27 17.58 41.24
C ALA A 149 13.83 18.12 41.20
N LEU A 150 12.92 17.41 40.53
CA LEU A 150 11.49 17.71 40.51
C LEU A 150 10.83 17.36 41.83
N GLU A 151 11.11 16.18 42.39
CA GLU A 151 10.63 15.74 43.70
C GLU A 151 11.09 16.68 44.82
N ALA A 152 12.35 17.12 44.79
CA ALA A 152 12.86 18.08 45.77
C ALA A 152 12.16 19.45 45.72
N LYS A 153 11.55 19.80 44.58
CA LYS A 153 10.79 21.03 44.37
C LYS A 153 9.28 20.82 44.47
N TRP A 154 8.84 19.58 44.70
CA TRP A 154 7.43 19.24 44.77
C TRP A 154 6.91 19.50 46.18
N ASP A 155 5.84 20.30 46.26
CA ASP A 155 5.07 20.51 47.49
C ASP A 155 3.70 19.80 47.34
N PRO A 156 3.38 18.82 48.20
CA PRO A 156 2.09 18.14 48.21
C PRO A 156 0.88 19.08 48.34
N ALA A 157 1.04 20.25 48.97
CA ALA A 157 -0.04 21.24 49.07
C ALA A 157 -0.45 21.82 47.70
N ASN A 158 0.46 21.83 46.73
CA ASN A 158 0.14 22.29 45.38
C ASN A 158 -0.80 21.33 44.64
N GLU A 159 -0.79 20.03 44.96
CA GLU A 159 -1.61 19.04 44.25
C GLU A 159 -3.10 19.25 44.51
N GLU A 160 -3.48 19.52 45.76
CA GLU A 160 -4.86 19.83 46.12
C GLU A 160 -5.33 21.16 45.50
N ALA A 161 -4.48 22.19 45.52
CA ALA A 161 -4.76 23.48 44.91
C ALA A 161 -4.91 23.37 43.37
N ILE A 162 -4.04 22.60 42.70
CA ILE A 162 -4.11 22.33 41.26
C ILE A 162 -5.41 21.58 40.93
N ASN A 163 -5.77 20.57 41.72
CA ASN A 163 -7.00 19.81 41.50
C ASN A 163 -8.25 20.68 41.66
N GLN A 164 -8.29 21.56 42.67
CA GLN A 164 -9.36 22.53 42.84
C GLN A 164 -9.43 23.53 41.67
N MET A 165 -8.28 24.02 41.19
CA MET A 165 -8.21 24.90 40.01
C MET A 165 -8.72 24.22 38.74
N VAL A 166 -8.33 22.97 38.48
CA VAL A 166 -8.80 22.18 37.33
C VAL A 166 -10.31 21.97 37.41
N GLN A 167 -10.83 21.55 38.56
CA GLN A 167 -12.27 21.36 38.77
C GLN A 167 -13.07 22.66 38.58
N THR A 168 -12.55 23.78 39.10
CA THR A 168 -13.17 25.10 38.95
C THR A 168 -13.14 25.54 37.48
N GLY A 169 -12.03 25.32 36.78
CA GLY A 169 -11.90 25.59 35.35
C GLY A 169 -12.90 24.79 34.51
N ASP A 170 -13.05 23.50 34.78
CA ASP A 170 -14.03 22.63 34.12
C ASP A 170 -15.46 23.07 34.38
N PHE A 171 -15.78 23.43 35.62
CA PHE A 171 -17.09 23.96 36.00
C PHE A 171 -17.41 25.26 35.26
N LEU A 172 -16.50 26.24 35.32
CA LEU A 172 -16.65 27.53 34.63
C LEU A 172 -16.75 27.35 33.11
N GLY A 173 -15.96 26.46 32.52
CA GLY A 173 -16.03 26.14 31.10
C GLY A 173 -17.38 25.55 30.69
N LYS A 174 -17.94 24.63 31.48
CA LYS A 174 -19.29 24.08 31.24
C LYS A 174 -20.36 25.16 31.32
N GLU A 175 -20.26 26.04 32.32
CA GLU A 175 -21.24 27.11 32.54
C GLU A 175 -21.17 28.18 31.45
N LEU A 176 -19.98 28.59 31.01
CA LEU A 176 -19.78 29.48 29.87
C LEU A 176 -20.35 28.89 28.57
N ARG A 177 -20.16 27.60 28.32
CA ARG A 177 -20.76 26.92 27.15
C ARG A 177 -22.29 26.94 27.20
N LYS A 178 -22.90 26.72 28.38
CA LYS A 178 -24.36 26.81 28.57
C LYS A 178 -24.85 28.25 28.33
N ARG A 179 -24.21 29.23 28.95
CA ARG A 179 -24.57 30.66 28.82
C ARG A 179 -24.42 31.16 27.39
N SER A 180 -23.34 30.79 26.69
CA SER A 180 -23.16 31.08 25.26
C SER A 180 -24.25 30.44 24.40
N ARG A 181 -24.67 29.20 24.72
CA ARG A 181 -25.79 28.54 24.02
C ARG A 181 -27.12 29.27 24.25
N TYR A 182 -27.40 29.73 25.47
CA TYR A 182 -28.60 30.52 25.76
C TYR A 182 -28.58 31.87 25.03
N LEU A 183 -27.44 32.55 25.02
CA LEU A 183 -27.26 33.80 24.29
C LEU A 183 -27.48 33.59 22.78
N LYS A 184 -26.91 32.54 22.18
CA LYS A 184 -27.15 32.17 20.77
C LYS A 184 -28.63 31.94 20.46
N ARG A 185 -29.36 31.25 21.35
CA ARG A 185 -30.81 31.04 21.21
C ARG A 185 -31.59 32.35 21.30
N LEU A 186 -31.23 33.21 22.25
CA LEU A 186 -31.86 34.52 22.45
C LEU A 186 -31.62 35.42 21.22
N ILE A 187 -30.39 35.47 20.70
CA ILE A 187 -30.07 36.19 19.46
C ILE A 187 -30.91 35.66 18.29
N SER A 188 -31.08 34.34 18.16
CA SER A 188 -31.94 33.75 17.12
C SER A 188 -33.39 34.21 17.27
N LEU A 189 -33.94 34.22 18.49
CA LEU A 189 -35.30 34.69 18.74
C LEU A 189 -35.47 36.18 18.38
N ILE A 190 -34.49 37.02 18.71
CA ILE A 190 -34.52 38.45 18.33
C ILE A 190 -34.46 38.60 16.80
N LYS A 191 -33.66 37.78 16.09
CA LYS A 191 -33.65 37.78 14.62
C LYS A 191 -35.03 37.49 14.05
N ASP A 192 -35.74 36.53 14.63
CA ASP A 192 -37.03 36.10 14.12
C ASP A 192 -38.15 37.12 14.39
N THR A 193 -38.12 37.81 15.55
CA THR A 193 -39.16 38.77 15.97
C THR A 193 -38.95 40.19 15.47
N ILE A 194 -37.73 40.73 15.61
CA ILE A 194 -37.41 42.13 15.32
C ILE A 194 -36.84 42.29 13.90
N ARG A 195 -36.28 41.22 13.31
CA ARG A 195 -35.67 41.20 11.97
C ARG A 195 -34.71 42.38 11.70
N PRO A 196 -33.70 42.60 12.56
CA PRO A 196 -32.75 43.69 12.37
C PRO A 196 -31.89 43.46 11.11
N THR A 197 -31.57 44.55 10.40
CA THR A 197 -30.74 44.52 9.17
C THR A 197 -29.30 44.07 9.47
N ASN A 198 -28.74 44.49 10.61
CA ASN A 198 -27.44 44.04 11.12
C ASN A 198 -27.54 43.70 12.62
N MET A 199 -27.46 42.41 12.95
CA MET A 199 -27.59 41.96 14.35
C MET A 199 -26.39 42.39 15.21
N THR A 200 -25.21 42.51 14.62
CA THR A 200 -23.98 42.90 15.33
C THR A 200 -24.06 44.34 15.83
N GLU A 201 -24.52 45.28 14.99
CA GLU A 201 -24.74 46.68 15.38
C GLU A 201 -25.83 46.81 16.47
N LEU A 202 -26.89 46.00 16.39
CA LEU A 202 -27.93 45.97 17.43
C LEU A 202 -27.35 45.50 18.77
N LEU A 203 -26.56 44.42 18.77
CA LEU A 203 -25.91 43.90 19.98
C LEU A 203 -24.90 44.91 20.57
N GLU A 204 -24.13 45.59 19.73
CA GLU A 204 -23.20 46.64 20.15
C GLU A 204 -23.93 47.84 20.77
N SER A 205 -25.07 48.27 20.19
CA SER A 205 -25.88 49.37 20.73
C SER A 205 -26.49 49.10 22.10
N ILE A 206 -26.73 47.82 22.45
CA ILE A 206 -27.15 47.41 23.80
C ILE A 206 -25.97 47.02 24.70
N GLY A 207 -24.74 47.26 24.25
CA GLY A 207 -23.50 47.00 25.01
C GLY A 207 -23.13 45.52 25.13
N CYS A 208 -23.61 44.65 24.22
CA CYS A 208 -23.31 43.23 24.21
C CYS A 208 -22.25 42.89 23.16
N GLU A 209 -21.04 42.57 23.62
CA GLU A 209 -19.97 42.08 22.75
C GLU A 209 -20.09 40.56 22.55
N TYR A 210 -20.49 40.15 21.35
CA TYR A 210 -20.59 38.74 20.98
C TYR A 210 -19.43 38.35 20.06
N ARG A 211 -18.44 37.65 20.63
CA ARG A 211 -17.35 37.04 19.85
C ARG A 211 -17.82 35.67 19.35
N SER A 212 -17.90 35.50 18.02
CA SER A 212 -18.35 34.28 17.35
C SER A 212 -17.47 33.07 17.66
#